data_AF-A0A7K4ILR3-F1
#
_entry.id   AF-A0A7K4ILR3-F1
#
_cell.length_a   1.000
_cell.length_b   1.000
_cell.length_c   1.000
_cell.angle_alpha   90.00
_cell.angle_beta   90.00
_cell.angle_gamma   90.00
#
_symmetry.space_group_name_H-M   'P 1'
#
loop_
_entity.id
_entity.type
_entity.pdbx_description
1 polymer ?
#
loop_
_entity_poly.entity_id
_entity_poly.type
_entity_poly.pdbx_seq_one_letter_code
_entity_poly.pdbx_strand_id
1 'polypeptide(L)'
;MKTDPMVEYMLKRASLTSAQLDTYLIDRSIFDEKVGLKVKTLMRDRGPVSKGAFLHTLKQAQENLHRSIYTLILLEYLGLLEEEATVRLLQIGSLLKNIKKDLLEEKIQEVFGAIEVIIRKISGKK
;
A
#
# COMPACT_ATOMS: atom_id res chain seq x y z
N MET A 1 3.44 12.72 -4.22
CA MET A 1 3.46 11.61 -3.23
C MET A 1 4.62 11.71 -2.22
N LYS A 2 5.79 12.26 -2.57
CA LYS A 2 6.99 12.39 -1.70
C LYS A 2 6.85 13.20 -0.38
N THR A 3 5.66 13.66 -0.01
CA THR A 3 5.45 14.61 1.10
C THR A 3 4.55 14.06 2.22
N ASP A 4 4.17 12.78 2.14
CA ASP A 4 3.42 12.11 3.20
C ASP A 4 4.33 11.12 3.96
N PRO A 5 4.76 11.45 5.20
CA PRO A 5 5.63 10.58 5.99
C PRO A 5 5.03 9.20 6.27
N MET A 6 3.69 9.11 6.37
CA MET A 6 3.01 7.83 6.57
C MET A 6 3.15 6.94 5.34
N VAL A 7 2.90 7.51 4.15
CA VAL A 7 3.06 6.78 2.88
C VAL A 7 4.50 6.34 2.69
N GLU A 8 5.47 7.19 2.98
CA GLU A 8 6.89 6.82 2.87
C GLU A 8 7.25 5.69 3.85
N TYR A 9 6.82 5.80 5.10
CA TYR A 9 7.11 4.79 6.12
C TYR A 9 6.48 3.43 5.76
N MET A 10 5.24 3.42 5.27
CA MET A 10 4.55 2.21 4.82
C MET A 10 5.21 1.60 3.58
N LEU A 11 5.58 2.43 2.60
CA LEU A 11 6.24 1.97 1.38
C LEU A 11 7.56 1.24 1.63
N LYS A 12 8.27 1.57 2.72
CA LYS A 12 9.51 0.85 3.11
C LYS A 12 9.25 -0.62 3.50
N ARG A 13 7.99 -0.98 3.81
CA ARG A 13 7.59 -2.32 4.28
C ARG A 13 6.58 -3.01 3.35
N ALA A 14 5.94 -2.26 2.45
CA ALA A 14 4.95 -2.78 1.53
C ALA A 14 5.59 -3.59 0.39
N SER A 15 4.77 -4.41 -0.27
CA SER A 15 5.13 -5.13 -1.50
C SER A 15 5.23 -4.21 -2.73
N LEU A 16 4.74 -2.97 -2.63
CA LEU A 16 4.77 -1.98 -3.69
C LEU A 16 6.00 -1.08 -3.58
N THR A 17 6.69 -0.86 -4.70
CA THR A 17 7.70 0.20 -4.80
C THR A 17 7.03 1.57 -4.92
N SER A 18 7.75 2.67 -4.60
CA SER A 18 7.16 4.01 -4.80
C SER A 18 6.84 4.30 -6.27
N ALA A 19 7.55 3.67 -7.22
CA ALA A 19 7.25 3.78 -8.65
C ALA A 19 5.93 3.09 -9.03
N GLN A 20 5.68 1.92 -8.44
CA GLN A 20 4.44 1.15 -8.64
C GLN A 20 3.25 1.88 -8.01
N LEU A 21 3.38 2.40 -6.78
CA LEU A 21 2.31 3.15 -6.15
C LEU A 21 1.99 4.45 -6.91
N ASP A 22 3.01 5.23 -7.29
CA ASP A 22 2.86 6.43 -8.12
C ASP A 22 2.10 6.15 -9.43
N THR A 23 2.52 5.11 -10.16
CA THR A 23 1.89 4.71 -11.42
C THR A 23 0.45 4.24 -11.21
N TYR A 24 0.19 3.45 -10.17
CA TYR A 24 -1.15 2.95 -9.84
C TYR A 24 -2.08 4.10 -9.44
N LEU A 25 -1.60 5.05 -8.63
CA LEU A 25 -2.39 6.23 -8.25
C LEU A 25 -2.69 7.08 -9.46
N ILE A 26 -1.72 7.40 -10.33
CA ILE A 26 -1.97 8.16 -11.58
C ILE A 26 -3.02 7.48 -12.45
N ASP A 27 -2.99 6.15 -12.55
CA ASP A 27 -3.98 5.41 -13.33
C ASP A 27 -5.39 5.52 -12.73
N ARG A 28 -5.51 5.62 -11.41
CA ARG A 28 -6.77 5.64 -10.65
C ARG A 28 -7.30 7.03 -10.28
N SER A 29 -6.42 8.02 -10.14
CA SER A 29 -6.71 9.35 -9.62
C SER A 29 -7.29 10.29 -10.67
N ILE A 30 -7.19 9.93 -11.94
CA ILE A 30 -7.83 10.70 -12.98
C ILE A 30 -9.27 10.24 -13.10
N PHE A 31 -10.14 11.02 -12.45
CA PHE A 31 -11.61 10.94 -12.49
C PHE A 31 -12.24 11.14 -13.88
N ASP A 32 -11.43 11.17 -14.94
CA ASP A 32 -11.88 11.37 -16.30
C ASP A 32 -11.24 10.28 -17.17
N GLU A 33 -12.06 9.39 -17.72
CA GLU A 33 -11.66 8.36 -18.69
C GLU A 33 -10.93 8.96 -19.92
N LYS A 34 -10.99 10.29 -20.07
CA LYS A 34 -10.44 11.05 -21.19
C LYS A 34 -8.94 11.34 -21.12
N VAL A 35 -8.26 11.13 -19.99
CA VAL A 35 -6.80 11.36 -19.95
C VAL A 35 -6.07 10.17 -20.56
N GLY A 36 -5.72 10.34 -21.83
CA GLY A 36 -4.99 9.35 -22.60
C GLY A 36 -3.64 8.97 -21.97
N LEU A 37 -3.21 7.74 -22.21
CA LEU A 37 -1.97 7.14 -21.67
C LEU A 37 -0.74 8.05 -21.82
N LYS A 38 -0.65 8.83 -22.91
CA LYS A 38 0.47 9.75 -23.15
C LYS A 38 0.57 10.83 -22.06
N VAL A 39 -0.55 11.33 -21.54
CA VAL A 39 -0.54 12.33 -20.49
C VAL A 39 -0.18 11.68 -19.16
N LYS A 40 -0.76 10.50 -18.87
CA LYS A 40 -0.43 9.71 -17.66
C LYS A 40 1.08 9.46 -17.53
N THR A 41 1.77 9.18 -18.64
CA THR A 41 3.21 8.91 -18.59
C THR A 41 4.07 10.14 -18.24
N LEU A 42 3.54 11.35 -18.38
CA LEU A 42 4.22 12.61 -18.02
C LEU A 42 4.00 13.00 -16.55
N MET A 43 2.98 12.45 -15.89
CA MET A 43 2.53 12.88 -14.56
C MET A 43 3.27 12.22 -13.39
N ARG A 44 4.26 11.35 -13.68
CA ARG A 44 5.00 10.62 -12.66
C ARG A 44 5.85 11.55 -11.81
N ASP A 45 5.78 11.38 -10.49
CA ASP A 45 6.58 12.12 -9.50
C ASP A 45 8.10 12.01 -9.74
N ARG A 46 8.54 10.92 -10.38
CA ARG A 46 9.95 10.63 -10.69
C ARG A 46 10.37 11.07 -12.10
N GLY A 47 9.50 11.77 -12.81
CA GLY A 47 9.72 12.24 -14.16
C GLY A 47 9.07 11.36 -15.24
N PRO A 48 8.93 11.89 -16.47
CA PRO A 48 8.25 11.21 -17.56
C PRO A 48 8.84 9.84 -17.92
N VAL A 49 7.99 8.92 -18.35
CA VAL A 49 8.39 7.59 -18.84
C VAL A 49 7.78 7.27 -20.20
N SER A 50 8.27 6.21 -20.85
CA SER A 50 7.63 5.69 -22.05
C SER A 50 6.29 5.02 -21.74
N LYS A 51 5.41 4.88 -22.74
CA LYS A 51 4.15 4.13 -22.61
C LYS A 51 4.37 2.70 -22.14
N GLY A 52 5.36 2.01 -22.71
CA GLY A 52 5.70 0.64 -22.34
C GLY A 52 6.18 0.53 -20.89
N ALA A 53 7.06 1.44 -20.45
CA ALA A 53 7.53 1.48 -19.07
C ALA A 53 6.40 1.77 -18.07
N PHE A 54 5.47 2.66 -18.43
CA PHE A 54 4.28 2.94 -17.62
C PHE A 54 3.40 1.71 -17.47
N LEU A 55 3.00 1.08 -18.59
CA LEU A 55 2.13 -0.11 -18.57
C LEU A 55 2.78 -1.29 -17.86
N HIS A 56 4.09 -1.49 -18.03
CA HIS A 56 4.83 -2.52 -17.31
C HIS A 56 4.81 -2.27 -15.79
N THR A 57 5.08 -1.03 -15.36
CA THR A 57 5.05 -0.67 -13.93
C THR A 57 3.65 -0.80 -13.35
N LEU A 58 2.60 -0.43 -14.11
CA LEU A 58 1.21 -0.58 -13.72
C LEU A 58 0.85 -2.07 -13.53
N LYS A 59 1.26 -2.92 -14.48
CA LYS A 59 1.06 -4.37 -14.38
C LYS A 59 1.72 -4.94 -13.13
N GLN A 60 2.97 -4.57 -12.88
CA GLN A 60 3.68 -5.01 -11.67
C GLN A 60 2.98 -4.56 -10.38
N ALA A 61 2.47 -3.32 -10.34
CA ALA A 61 1.70 -2.81 -9.20
C ALA A 61 0.43 -3.65 -8.96
N GLN A 62 -0.32 -3.95 -10.01
CA GLN A 62 -1.54 -4.77 -9.95
C GLN A 62 -1.23 -6.20 -9.51
N GLU A 63 -0.18 -6.83 -10.05
CA GLU A 63 0.25 -8.16 -9.65
C GLU A 63 0.67 -8.22 -8.18
N ASN A 64 1.42 -7.24 -7.69
CA ASN A 64 1.80 -7.15 -6.28
C ASN A 64 0.58 -6.97 -5.36
N LEU A 65 -0.39 -6.14 -5.77
CA LEU A 65 -1.65 -5.98 -5.04
C LEU A 65 -2.44 -7.29 -4.97
N HIS A 66 -2.65 -7.95 -6.12
CA HIS A 66 -3.36 -9.23 -6.18
C HIS A 66 -2.67 -10.28 -5.31
N ARG A 67 -1.35 -10.45 -5.45
CA ARG A 67 -0.59 -11.39 -4.61
C ARG A 67 -0.76 -11.08 -3.12
N SER A 68 -0.66 -9.82 -2.72
CA SER A 68 -0.79 -9.42 -1.31
C SER A 68 -2.17 -9.78 -0.74
N ILE A 69 -3.24 -9.53 -1.51
CA ILE A 69 -4.62 -9.89 -1.11
C ILE A 69 -4.77 -11.41 -0.99
N TYR A 70 -4.35 -12.16 -2.01
CA TYR A 70 -4.41 -13.62 -1.97
C TYR A 70 -3.55 -14.23 -0.87
N THR A 71 -2.41 -13.62 -0.52
CA THR A 71 -1.60 -14.04 0.62
C THR A 71 -2.34 -13.86 1.93
N LEU A 72 -3.00 -12.72 2.18
CA LEU A 72 -3.79 -12.52 3.40
C LEU A 72 -4.92 -13.55 3.51
N ILE A 73 -5.68 -13.75 2.42
CA ILE A 73 -6.75 -14.74 2.36
C ILE A 73 -6.21 -16.16 2.60
N LEU A 74 -5.07 -16.50 2.00
CA LEU A 74 -4.46 -17.82 2.17
C LEU A 74 -4.02 -18.06 3.61
N LEU A 75 -3.43 -17.07 4.28
CA LEU A 75 -3.01 -17.18 5.68
C LEU A 75 -4.21 -17.40 6.60
N GLU A 76 -5.30 -16.66 6.39
CA GLU A 76 -6.54 -16.84 7.15
C GLU A 76 -7.18 -18.21 6.88
N TYR A 77 -7.26 -18.61 5.61
CA TYR A 77 -7.78 -19.92 5.20
C TYR A 77 -7.01 -21.10 5.84
N LEU A 78 -5.69 -20.96 6.01
CA LEU A 78 -4.84 -21.97 6.65
C LEU A 78 -4.86 -21.90 8.19
N GLY A 79 -5.59 -20.95 8.78
CA GLY A 79 -5.61 -20.73 10.23
C GLY A 79 -4.30 -20.12 10.79
N LEU A 80 -3.46 -19.55 9.92
CA LEU A 80 -2.22 -18.87 10.30
C LEU A 80 -2.43 -17.39 10.64
N LEU A 81 -3.56 -16.83 10.22
CA LEU A 81 -4.04 -15.50 10.58
C LEU A 81 -5.41 -15.64 11.26
N GLU A 82 -5.50 -15.23 12.52
CA GLU A 82 -6.76 -15.22 13.29
C GLU A 82 -7.74 -14.20 12.70
N GLU A 83 -9.04 -14.48 12.70
CA GLU A 83 -10.09 -13.56 12.22
C GLU A 83 -10.00 -12.20 12.94
N GLU A 84 -9.75 -12.21 14.25
CA GLU A 84 -9.57 -10.99 15.04
C GLU A 84 -8.35 -10.18 14.60
N ALA A 85 -7.31 -10.83 14.08
CA ALA A 85 -6.16 -10.15 13.50
C ALA A 85 -6.52 -9.51 12.16
N THR A 86 -7.25 -10.21 11.29
CA THR A 86 -7.77 -9.64 10.02
C THR A 86 -8.64 -8.40 10.28
N VAL A 87 -9.58 -8.48 11.22
CA VAL A 87 -10.44 -7.35 11.60
C VAL A 87 -9.61 -6.17 12.11
N ARG A 88 -8.60 -6.42 12.96
CA ARG A 88 -7.70 -5.36 13.46
C ARG A 88 -6.90 -4.71 12.34
N LEU A 89 -6.42 -5.46 11.35
CA LEU A 89 -5.71 -4.90 10.20
C LEU A 89 -6.60 -3.91 9.42
N LEU A 90 -7.88 -4.23 9.23
CA LEU A 90 -8.84 -3.33 8.59
C LEU A 90 -9.13 -2.09 9.45
N GLN A 91 -9.28 -2.26 10.76
CA GLN A 91 -9.47 -1.16 11.71
C GLN A 91 -8.29 -0.19 11.70
N ILE A 92 -7.06 -0.71 11.68
CA ILE A 92 -5.83 0.09 11.55
C ILE A 92 -5.87 0.94 10.28
N GLY A 93 -6.22 0.37 9.14
CA GLY A 93 -6.37 1.13 7.88
C GLY A 93 -7.38 2.27 8.00
N SER A 94 -8.52 2.02 8.67
CA SER A 94 -9.55 3.03 8.93
C SER A 94 -9.07 4.13 9.88
N LEU A 95 -8.35 3.76 10.95
CA LEU A 95 -7.76 4.72 11.89
C LEU A 95 -6.78 5.65 11.17
N LEU A 96 -5.88 5.08 10.36
CA LEU A 96 -4.87 5.83 9.61
C LEU A 96 -5.47 6.86 8.65
N LYS A 97 -6.60 6.55 8.02
CA LYS A 97 -7.32 7.50 7.14
C LYS A 97 -7.80 8.76 7.88
N ASN A 98 -8.06 8.65 9.19
CA ASN A 98 -8.62 9.71 10.02
C ASN A 98 -7.59 10.43 10.90
N ILE A 99 -6.31 10.01 10.87
CA ILE A 99 -5.24 10.67 11.62
C ILE A 99 -4.89 12.01 10.96
N LYS A 100 -4.97 13.09 11.74
CA LYS A 100 -4.47 14.41 11.35
C LYS A 100 -2.94 14.40 11.27
N LYS A 101 -2.37 15.16 10.33
CA LYS A 101 -0.93 15.22 10.06
C LYS A 101 -0.06 15.53 11.30
N ASP A 102 -0.62 16.19 12.30
CA ASP A 102 0.11 16.70 13.46
C ASP A 102 0.14 15.73 14.66
N LEU A 103 -0.56 14.59 14.60
CA LEU A 103 -0.52 13.52 15.63
C LEU A 103 0.28 12.30 15.16
N LEU A 104 1.16 12.48 14.16
CA LEU A 104 1.68 11.36 13.38
C LEU A 104 2.58 10.42 14.20
N GLU A 105 3.56 10.90 14.94
CA GLU A 105 4.66 10.05 15.42
C GLU A 105 4.25 9.05 16.51
N GLU A 106 3.56 9.46 17.57
CA GLU A 106 3.12 8.55 18.64
C GLU A 106 2.07 7.54 18.14
N LYS A 107 1.09 7.99 17.35
CA LYS A 107 0.05 7.11 16.80
C LYS A 107 0.61 6.14 15.75
N ILE A 108 1.63 6.54 15.00
CA ILE A 108 2.40 5.65 14.12
C ILE A 108 2.98 4.51 14.95
N GLN A 109 3.70 4.82 16.03
CA GLN A 109 4.34 3.79 16.86
C GLN A 109 3.32 2.82 17.48
N GLU A 110 2.18 3.31 17.94
CA GLU A 110 1.10 2.47 18.48
C GLU A 110 0.53 1.53 17.41
N VAL A 111 0.20 2.07 16.22
CA VAL A 111 -0.30 1.28 15.09
C VAL A 111 0.72 0.22 14.65
N PHE A 112 2.00 0.59 14.55
CA PHE A 112 3.05 -0.35 14.17
C PHE A 112 3.34 -1.38 15.26
N GLY A 113 3.23 -1.01 16.54
CA GLY A 113 3.27 -1.97 17.63
C GLY A 113 2.18 -3.04 17.49
N ALA A 114 0.95 -2.63 17.18
CA ALA A 114 -0.15 -3.56 16.93
C ALA A 114 0.11 -4.46 15.71
N ILE A 115 0.63 -3.90 14.61
CA ILE A 115 1.02 -4.67 13.42
C ILE A 115 2.14 -5.66 13.74
N GLU A 116 3.17 -5.25 14.48
CA GLU A 116 4.29 -6.12 14.85
C GLU A 116 3.85 -7.28 15.73
N VAL A 117 2.92 -7.05 16.66
CA VAL A 117 2.34 -8.13 17.47
C VAL A 117 1.65 -9.16 16.58
N ILE A 118 0.87 -8.71 15.59
CA ILE A 118 0.23 -9.60 14.62
C ILE A 118 1.29 -10.35 13.80
N ILE A 119 2.32 -9.66 13.30
CA ILE A 119 3.41 -10.29 12.52
C ILE A 119 4.16 -11.34 13.34
N ARG A 120 4.46 -11.07 14.62
CA ARG A 120 5.16 -12.03 15.50
C ARG A 120 4.35 -13.29 15.72
N LYS A 121 3.04 -13.14 15.96
CA LYS A 121 2.10 -14.27 16.08
C LYS A 121 2.12 -15.15 14.84
N ILE A 122 2.03 -14.55 13.65
CA ILE A 122 2.06 -15.28 12.36
C ILE A 122 3.42 -15.94 12.11
N SER A 123 4.52 -15.26 12.48
CA SER A 123 5.88 -15.73 12.20
C SER A 123 6.36 -16.83 13.15
N GLY A 124 5.54 -17.25 14.13
CA GLY A 124 5.90 -18.27 15.12
C GLY A 124 7.07 -17.88 16.04
N LYS A 125 7.46 -16.60 16.05
CA LYS A 125 8.51 -16.09 16.95
C LYS A 125 7.85 -15.71 18.27
N LYS A 126 8.07 -16.54 19.30
CA LYS A 126 7.77 -16.22 20.70
C LYS A 126 8.51 -14.97 21.14
#